data_AF-A0A7J4DUC5-F1
#
_entry.id   AF-A0A7J4DUC5-F1
#
_cell.length_a   1.000
_cell.length_b   1.000
_cell.length_c   1.000
_cell.angle_alpha   90.00
_cell.angle_beta   90.00
_cell.angle_gamma   90.00
#
_symmetry.space_group_name_H-M   'P 1'
#
loop_
_entity.id
_entity.type
_entity.pdbx_description
1 polymer ?
#
loop_
_entity_poly.entity_id
_entity_poly.type
_entity_poly.pdbx_seq_one_letter_code
_entity_poly.pdbx_strand_id
1 'polypeptide(L)' 'MAIDIVEFFENNTVLYDEIIAHRLGLIPLASEEALEKYESPEKCRNAPLGDPKCYVVFKLEVETGPNEYRVVYSGDM' A
#
# COMPACT_ATOMS: atom_id res chain seq x y z
N MET A 1 -2.10 -9.78 7.02
CA MET A 1 -1.25 -9.00 6.08
C MET A 1 -1.70 -7.56 6.13
N ALA A 2 -0.77 -6.60 6.06
CA ALA A 2 -1.06 -5.16 6.07
C ALA A 2 -0.01 -4.43 5.24
N ILE A 3 -0.27 -3.18 4.87
CA ILE A 3 0.69 -2.31 4.19
C ILE A 3 1.73 -1.85 5.24
N ASP A 4 3.01 -2.09 4.95
CA ASP A 4 4.14 -1.78 5.84
C ASP A 4 5.05 -0.68 5.26
N ILE A 5 5.25 -0.70 3.94
CA ILE A 5 6.11 0.25 3.22
C ILE A 5 5.25 0.99 2.20
N VAL A 6 5.34 2.32 2.21
CA VAL A 6 4.68 3.20 1.23
C VAL A 6 5.75 4.09 0.62
N GLU A 7 5.89 4.02 -0.69
CA GLU A 7 6.79 4.87 -1.46
C GLU A 7 5.95 5.91 -2.22
N PHE A 8 6.18 7.19 -1.96
CA PHE A 8 5.53 8.28 -2.67
C PHE A 8 6.39 8.74 -3.84
N PHE A 9 5.85 8.67 -5.05
CA PHE A 9 6.48 9.25 -6.25
C PHE A 9 6.06 10.71 -6.44
N GLU A 10 4.77 10.99 -6.28
CA GLU A 10 4.20 12.34 -6.31
C GLU A 10 3.01 12.41 -5.35
N ASN A 11 2.97 13.45 -4.51
CA ASN A 11 1.80 13.80 -3.71
C ASN A 11 1.59 15.31 -3.76
N ASN A 12 0.61 15.73 -4.56
CA ASN A 12 0.17 17.12 -4.67
C ASN A 12 -1.20 17.35 -3.99
N THR A 13 -1.63 16.39 -3.17
CA THR A 13 -2.90 16.49 -2.45
C THR A 13 -2.79 17.41 -1.24
N VAL A 14 -3.91 17.64 -0.57
CA VAL A 14 -3.96 18.43 0.67
C VAL A 14 -3.48 17.66 1.92
N LEU A 15 -3.27 16.34 1.82
CA LEU A 15 -2.84 15.50 2.93
C LEU A 15 -1.34 15.20 2.81
N TYR A 16 -0.61 15.37 3.91
CA TYR A 16 0.81 14.98 3.98
C TYR A 16 0.99 13.47 3.84
N ASP A 17 2.16 13.07 3.34
CA ASP A 17 2.54 11.69 3.06
C ASP A 17 2.31 10.77 4.27
N GLU A 18 2.68 11.20 5.48
CA GLU A 18 2.54 10.38 6.69
C GLU A 18 1.07 10.11 7.04
N ILE A 19 0.18 11.07 6.77
CA ILE A 19 -1.26 10.89 7.01
C ILE A 19 -1.84 9.89 6.01
N ILE A 20 -1.43 9.97 4.74
CA ILE A 20 -1.87 9.01 3.72
C ILE A 20 -1.31 7.62 4.05
N ALA A 21 -0.01 7.50 4.34
CA ALA A 21 0.62 6.23 4.70
C ALA A 21 -0.02 5.60 5.94
N HIS A 22 -0.28 6.39 6.99
CA HIS A 22 -0.98 5.92 8.18
C HIS A 22 -2.38 5.38 7.87
N ARG A 23 -3.12 6.07 6.99
CA ARG A 23 -4.44 5.59 6.55
C ARG A 23 -4.35 4.30 5.74
N LEU A 24 -3.37 4.19 4.83
CA LEU A 24 -3.12 2.98 4.04
C LEU A 24 -2.77 1.78 4.93
N GLY A 25 -1.93 1.96 5.95
CA GLY A 25 -1.58 0.92 6.91
C GLY A 25 -2.76 0.36 7.72
N LEU A 26 -3.86 1.13 7.81
CA LEU A 26 -5.08 0.73 8.50
C LEU A 26 -6.14 0.09 7.58
N ILE A 27 -5.90 0.02 6.27
CA ILE A 27 -6.82 -0.65 5.35
C ILE A 27 -6.71 -2.17 5.58
N PRO A 28 -7.81 -2.86 5.92
CA PRO A 28 -7.79 -4.30 6.10
C PRO A 28 -7.60 -4.99 4.74
N LEU A 29 -6.67 -5.94 4.69
CA LEU A 29 -6.42 -6.77 3.51
C LEU A 29 -6.94 -8.19 3.75
N ALA A 30 -7.66 -8.73 2.76
CA ALA A 30 -8.04 -10.13 2.74
C ALA A 30 -6.75 -10.98 2.74
N SER A 31 -6.60 -11.87 3.73
CA SER A 31 -5.33 -12.56 3.98
C SER A 31 -5.47 -14.05 4.28
N GLU A 32 -6.63 -14.64 3.96
CA GLU A 32 -6.86 -16.08 4.12
C GLU A 32 -5.85 -16.91 3.31
N GLU A 33 -5.68 -16.59 2.02
CA GLU A 33 -4.70 -17.26 1.13
C GLU A 33 -3.26 -16.78 1.38
N ALA A 34 -3.08 -15.64 2.04
CA ALA A 34 -1.76 -15.05 2.23
C ALA A 34 -0.88 -15.88 3.17
N LEU A 35 -1.49 -16.62 4.10
CA LEU A 35 -0.78 -17.49 5.04
C LEU A 35 -0.08 -18.67 4.36
N GLU A 36 -0.58 -19.11 3.21
CA GLU A 36 0.01 -20.21 2.44
C GLU A 36 1.01 -19.70 1.39
N LYS A 37 0.77 -18.51 0.85
CA LYS A 37 1.55 -17.94 -0.25
C LYS A 37 2.83 -17.23 0.21
N TYR A 38 2.83 -16.64 1.41
CA TYR A 38 3.92 -15.81 1.91
C TYR A 38 4.60 -16.44 3.13
N GLU A 39 5.90 -16.17 3.26
CA GLU A 39 6.69 -16.63 4.41
C GLU A 39 6.41 -15.78 5.65
N SER A 40 6.71 -16.34 6.83
CA SER A 40 6.48 -15.63 8.10
C SER A 40 7.43 -14.44 8.27
N PRO A 41 7.06 -13.43 9.10
CA PRO A 41 7.89 -12.25 9.34
C PRO A 41 9.32 -12.59 9.79
N GLU A 42 9.52 -13.65 10.57
CA GLU A 42 10.84 -14.07 11.05
C GLU A 42 11.75 -14.52 9.91
N LYS A 43 11.18 -15.20 8.90
CA LYS A 43 11.93 -15.63 7.71
C LYS A 43 12.19 -14.48 6.74
N CYS A 44 11.29 -13.50 6.69
CA CYS A 44 11.40 -12.33 5.82
C CYS A 44 12.26 -11.19 6.40
N ARG A 45 12.81 -11.33 7.61
CA ARG A 45 13.56 -10.28 8.32
C ARG A 45 14.69 -9.63 7.51
N ASN A 46 15.38 -10.43 6.68
CA ASN A 46 16.49 -9.97 5.83
C ASN A 46 16.16 -10.09 4.34
N ALA A 47 14.88 -10.28 3.99
CA ALA A 47 14.47 -10.39 2.59
C ALA A 47 14.68 -9.03 1.90
N PRO A 48 15.22 -9.01 0.66
CA PRO A 48 15.33 -7.77 -0.10
C PRO A 48 13.93 -7.21 -0.39
N LEU A 49 13.83 -5.89 -0.50
CA LEU A 49 12.59 -5.22 -0.88
C LEU A 49 12.11 -5.79 -2.22
N GLY A 50 10.86 -6.24 -2.27
CA GLY A 50 10.28 -6.85 -3.47
C GLY A 50 10.52 -8.36 -3.63
N ASP A 51 11.08 -9.06 -2.64
CA ASP A 51 11.08 -10.53 -2.64
C ASP A 51 9.63 -11.07 -2.78
N PRO A 52 9.32 -11.84 -3.84
CA PRO A 52 7.96 -12.27 -4.13
C PRO A 52 7.36 -13.21 -3.08
N LYS A 53 8.17 -13.81 -2.20
CA LYS A 53 7.70 -14.66 -1.09
C LYS A 53 7.38 -13.88 0.18
N CYS A 54 7.82 -12.63 0.26
CA CYS A 54 7.68 -11.79 1.46
C CYS A 54 6.85 -10.53 1.21
N TYR A 55 6.84 -10.02 -0.02
CA TYR A 55 6.21 -8.76 -0.36
C TYR A 55 5.16 -8.93 -1.47
N VAL A 56 4.09 -8.15 -1.35
CA VAL A 56 3.15 -7.86 -2.42
C VAL A 56 3.19 -6.36 -2.67
N VAL A 57 3.07 -5.96 -3.93
CA VAL A 57 3.15 -4.55 -4.32
C VAL A 57 1.78 -4.11 -4.83
N PHE A 58 1.23 -3.08 -4.20
CA PHE A 58 0.06 -2.35 -4.68
C PHE A 58 0.53 -1.08 -5.41
N LYS A 59 -0.29 -0.59 -6.34
CA LYS A 59 -0.02 0.67 -7.05
C LYS A 59 -1.27 1.52 -7.04
N LEU A 60 -1.12 2.78 -6.63
CA LEU A 60 -2.20 3.75 -6.62
C LEU A 60 -1.77 4.96 -7.43
N GLU A 61 -2.43 5.17 -8.56
CA GLU A 61 -2.19 6.31 -9.45
C GLU A 61 -3.54 6.99 -9.73
N VAL A 62 -3.70 8.21 -9.22
CA VAL A 62 -4.92 8.99 -9.36
C VAL A 62 -4.57 10.44 -9.67
N GLU A 63 -5.17 10.97 -10.74
CA GLU A 63 -5.07 12.38 -11.12
C GLU A 63 -6.48 12.98 -11.24
N THR A 64 -6.57 14.31 -11.05
CA THR A 64 -7.81 15.08 -11.20
C THR A 64 -7.58 16.28 -12.10
N GLY A 65 -8.55 16.60 -12.96
CA GLY A 65 -8.50 17.79 -13.81
C GLY A 65 -8.84 19.10 -13.10
N PRO A 66 -8.77 20.24 -13.81
CA PRO A 66 -9.17 21.55 -13.27
C PRO A 66 -10.63 21.56 -12.81
N ASN A 67 -10.89 22.00 -11.58
CA ASN A 67 -12.21 22.02 -10.92
C ASN A 67 -12.89 20.64 -10.77
N GLU A 68 -12.14 19.56 -10.89
CA GLU A 68 -12.62 18.22 -10.57
C GLU A 68 -12.31 17.87 -9.11
N TYR A 69 -13.23 17.17 -8.44
CA TYR A 69 -12.97 16.56 -7.15
C TYR A 69 -13.21 15.06 -7.26
N ARG A 70 -12.27 14.27 -6.75
CA ARG A 70 -12.39 12.81 -6.67
C ARG A 70 -12.06 12.37 -5.27
N VAL A 71 -12.93 11.53 -4.71
CA VAL A 71 -12.62 10.80 -3.48
C VAL A 71 -11.94 9.50 -3.88
N VAL A 72 -10.77 9.24 -3.31
CA VAL A 72 -10.01 7.99 -3.53
C VAL A 72 -10.47 6.95 -2.52
N TYR A 73 -10.80 5.76 -3.00
CA TYR A 73 -11.26 4.61 -2.22
C TYR A 73 -10.28 3.45 -2.31
N SER A 74 -10.44 2.45 -1.44
CA SER A 74 -9.58 1.25 -1.44
C SER A 74 -9.69 0.42 -2.73
N GLY A 75 -10.75 0.61 -3.52
CA GLY A 75 -10.92 -0.04 -4.82
C GLY A 75 -10.15 0.64 -5.96
N ASP A 76 -9.52 1.79 -5.71
CA ASP A 76 -8.62 2.44 -6.67
C ASP A 76 -7.17 1.88 -6.60
N MET A 77 -6.92 0.92 -5.70
CA MET A 77 -5.63 0.23 -5.51
C MET A 77 -5.52 -1.08 -6.30
#